data_AF-A0A8D8W2P1-F1
#
_entry.id   AF-A0A8D8W2P1-F1
#
_cell.length_a   1.000
_cell.length_b   1.000
_cell.length_c   1.000
_cell.angle_alpha   90.00
_cell.angle_beta   90.00
_cell.angle_gamma   90.00
#
_symmetry.space_group_name_H-M   'P 1'
#
loop_
_entity.id
_entity.type
_entity.pdbx_description
1 polymer ?
#
loop_
_entity_poly.entity_id
_entity_poly.type
_entity_poly.pdbx_seq_one_letter_code
_entity_poly.pdbx_strand_id
1 'polypeptide(L)'
;MLIPHLSHNPNTKMSKAAMLQKGAEYIKQLRGERSQLKEEMEALRQQVDQLNAQISNSQSLLPATGAPVSRHRVTRMREMFDSYVASRTQDNWKFWLLSLVCAPLLESYSASVNGSTMQDMTRSTLAWSEQHCSLGNLRRIVLEALRYLSTCTDILSDPSLLPDQALRAVSRPPDRSSDRPG
;
A
#
# COMPACT_ATOMS: atom_id res chain seq x y z
N MET A 1 48.67 8.94 -34.34
CA MET A 1 49.51 9.17 -33.14
C MET A 1 48.66 9.99 -32.16
N LEU A 2 48.01 9.33 -31.20
CA LEU A 2 46.86 9.91 -30.48
C LEU A 2 47.25 10.22 -29.02
N ILE A 3 47.88 11.38 -28.82
CA ILE A 3 47.97 12.05 -27.50
C ILE A 3 47.16 13.34 -27.66
N PRO A 4 45.95 13.43 -27.08
CA PRO A 4 45.02 14.54 -27.32
C PRO A 4 45.59 15.93 -26.97
N HIS A 5 46.53 15.99 -26.03
CA HIS A 5 47.11 17.24 -25.53
C HIS A 5 48.28 17.79 -26.38
N LEU A 6 48.60 17.20 -27.54
CA LEU A 6 49.65 17.70 -28.45
C LEU A 6 49.10 18.47 -29.66
N SER A 7 47.80 18.39 -29.96
CA SER A 7 47.22 19.11 -31.10
C SER A 7 46.94 20.60 -30.81
N HIS A 8 47.09 21.06 -29.56
CA HIS A 8 46.72 22.42 -29.16
C HIS A 8 47.89 23.41 -29.05
N ASN A 9 49.11 23.05 -29.46
CA ASN A 9 50.20 24.04 -29.50
C ASN A 9 51.21 23.76 -30.64
N PRO A 10 51.05 24.40 -31.82
CA PRO A 10 51.81 24.05 -33.02
C PRO A 10 53.27 24.56 -33.03
N ASN A 11 53.76 25.24 -31.99
CA ASN A 11 55.06 25.94 -32.05
C ASN A 11 56.14 25.53 -31.04
N THR A 12 55.99 24.38 -30.36
CA THR A 12 57.03 23.84 -29.47
C THR A 12 57.67 22.59 -30.07
N LYS A 13 58.93 22.68 -30.50
CA LYS A 13 59.76 21.53 -30.88
C LYS A 13 59.99 20.64 -29.65
N MET A 14 59.04 19.75 -29.35
CA MET A 14 59.16 18.81 -28.24
C MET A 14 60.22 17.75 -28.54
N SER A 15 61.14 17.54 -27.60
CA SER A 15 62.14 16.47 -27.67
C SER A 15 61.46 15.10 -27.67
N LYS A 16 62.06 14.10 -28.33
CA LYS A 16 61.59 12.70 -28.32
C LYS A 16 61.38 12.19 -26.89
N ALA A 17 62.25 12.58 -25.96
CA ALA A 17 62.11 12.25 -24.54
C ALA A 17 60.84 12.86 -23.92
N ALA A 18 60.52 14.12 -24.22
CA ALA A 18 59.32 14.80 -23.72
C ALA A 18 58.02 14.21 -24.31
N MET A 19 58.06 13.73 -25.55
CA MET A 19 56.95 13.03 -26.18
C MET A 19 56.69 11.65 -25.53
N LEU A 20 57.76 10.90 -25.21
CA LEU A 20 57.66 9.64 -24.48
C LEU A 20 57.13 9.85 -23.05
N GLN A 21 57.59 10.89 -22.36
CA GLN A 21 57.11 11.28 -21.03
C GLN A 21 55.59 11.54 -21.05
N LYS A 22 55.11 12.37 -21.98
CA LYS A 22 53.66 12.63 -22.13
C LYS A 22 52.86 11.39 -22.54
N GLY A 23 53.45 10.50 -23.34
CA GLY A 23 52.83 9.21 -23.67
C GLY A 23 52.66 8.33 -22.43
N ALA A 24 53.68 8.26 -21.57
CA ALA A 24 53.62 7.51 -20.31
C ALA A 24 52.60 8.10 -19.33
N GLU A 25 52.55 9.43 -19.21
CA GLU A 25 51.55 10.14 -18.40
C GLU A 25 50.11 9.86 -18.89
N TYR A 26 49.89 9.92 -20.21
CA TYR A 26 48.59 9.63 -20.80
C TYR A 26 48.16 8.17 -20.61
N ILE A 27 49.08 7.21 -20.74
CA ILE A 27 48.81 5.81 -20.42
C ILE A 27 48.42 5.65 -18.94
N LYS A 28 49.09 6.37 -18.04
CA LYS A 28 48.75 6.36 -16.60
C LYS A 28 47.35 6.92 -16.36
N GLN A 29 46.99 8.02 -17.02
CA GLN A 29 45.65 8.60 -16.96
C GLN A 29 44.58 7.61 -17.46
N LEU A 30 44.76 7.04 -18.66
CA LEU A 30 43.82 6.06 -19.22
C LEU A 30 43.65 4.83 -18.33
N ARG A 31 44.72 4.37 -17.66
CA ARG A 31 44.63 3.28 -16.68
C ARG A 31 43.82 3.67 -15.44
N GLY A 32 43.94 4.92 -14.99
CA GLY A 32 43.13 5.48 -13.91
C GLY A 32 41.65 5.56 -14.26
N GLU A 33 41.33 6.14 -15.42
CA GLU A 33 39.95 6.23 -15.94
C GLU A 33 39.34 4.83 -16.12
N ARG A 34 40.10 3.86 -16.64
CA ARG A 34 39.63 2.46 -16.75
C ARG A 34 39.38 1.82 -15.38
N SER A 35 40.08 2.23 -14.33
CA SER A 35 39.84 1.74 -12.97
C SER A 35 38.55 2.31 -12.41
N GLN A 36 38.35 3.63 -12.56
CA GLN A 36 37.14 4.31 -12.10
C GLN A 36 35.88 3.77 -12.77
N LEU A 37 35.91 3.61 -14.11
CA LEU A 37 34.79 3.01 -14.85
C LEU A 37 34.48 1.58 -14.41
N LYS A 38 35.49 0.80 -13.99
CA LYS A 38 35.27 -0.54 -13.46
C LYS A 38 34.61 -0.53 -12.09
N GLU A 39 35.02 0.38 -11.21
CA GLU A 39 34.41 0.56 -9.89
C GLU A 39 32.96 1.01 -10.02
N GLU A 40 32.67 1.96 -10.92
CA GLU A 40 31.32 2.43 -11.19
C GLU A 40 30.44 1.32 -11.78
N MET A 41 30.98 0.51 -12.70
CA MET A 41 30.28 -0.64 -13.27
C MET A 41 29.94 -1.69 -12.21
N GLU A 42 30.82 -1.92 -11.24
CA GLU A 42 30.58 -2.83 -10.12
C GLU A 42 29.53 -2.26 -9.15
N ALA A 43 29.60 -0.97 -8.84
CA ALA A 43 28.60 -0.30 -8.01
C ALA A 43 27.19 -0.34 -8.63
N LEU A 44 27.08 -0.10 -9.93
CA LEU A 44 25.82 -0.21 -10.67
C LEU A 44 25.26 -1.65 -10.66
N ARG A 45 26.13 -2.66 -10.79
CA ARG A 45 25.71 -4.08 -10.67
C ARG A 45 25.13 -4.38 -9.29
N GLN A 46 25.80 -3.92 -8.24
CA GLN A 46 25.31 -4.08 -6.87
C GLN A 46 23.98 -3.36 -6.66
N GLN A 47 23.79 -2.18 -7.25
CA GLN A 47 22.53 -1.45 -7.19
C GLN A 47 21.40 -2.21 -7.92
N VAL A 48 21.69 -2.82 -9.06
CA VAL A 48 20.73 -3.68 -9.78
C VAL A 48 20.34 -4.88 -8.92
N ASP A 49 21.29 -5.57 -8.30
CA ASP A 49 21.02 -6.71 -7.44
C ASP A 49 20.20 -6.31 -6.21
N GLN A 50 20.51 -5.16 -5.61
CA GLN A 50 19.73 -4.61 -4.49
C GLN A 50 18.29 -4.28 -4.91
N LEU A 51 18.09 -3.63 -6.05
CA LEU A 51 16.77 -3.30 -6.56
C LEU A 51 15.98 -4.57 -6.91
N ASN A 52 16.62 -5.57 -7.52
CA ASN A 52 16.00 -6.86 -7.80
C ASN A 52 15.57 -7.58 -6.52
N ALA A 53 16.39 -7.53 -5.46
CA ALA A 53 16.01 -8.09 -4.16
C ALA A 53 14.81 -7.34 -3.54
N GLN A 54 14.76 -6.02 -3.65
CA GLN A 54 13.61 -5.21 -3.19
C GLN A 54 12.34 -5.51 -3.99
N ILE A 55 12.45 -5.67 -5.30
CA ILE A 55 11.34 -6.06 -6.18
C ILE A 55 10.84 -7.45 -5.80
N SER A 56 11.74 -8.43 -5.64
CA SER A 56 11.40 -9.79 -5.26
C SER A 56 10.70 -9.85 -3.90
N ASN A 57 11.17 -9.09 -2.91
CA ASN A 57 10.51 -8.97 -1.61
C ASN A 57 9.13 -8.30 -1.72
N SER A 58 9.00 -7.28 -2.55
CA SER A 58 7.70 -6.64 -2.80
C SER A 58 6.74 -7.61 -3.49
N GLN A 59 7.23 -8.44 -4.40
CA GLN A 59 6.46 -9.46 -5.12
C GLN A 59 6.10 -10.65 -4.24
N SER A 60 6.92 -11.03 -3.25
CA SER A 60 6.61 -12.12 -2.31
C SER A 60 5.46 -11.75 -1.35
N LEU A 61 5.25 -10.45 -1.13
CA LEU A 61 4.08 -9.92 -0.43
C LEU A 61 2.82 -9.90 -1.31
N LEU A 62 2.95 -10.18 -2.62
CA LEU A 62 1.81 -10.34 -3.53
C LEU A 62 1.38 -11.82 -3.58
N PRO A 63 0.07 -12.11 -3.62
CA PRO A 63 -0.40 -13.46 -3.81
C PRO A 63 0.02 -14.03 -5.18
N ALA A 64 0.18 -15.36 -5.28
CA ALA A 64 0.62 -16.09 -6.48
C ALA A 64 -0.22 -15.82 -7.74
N THR A 65 -1.45 -15.33 -7.57
CA THR A 65 -2.29 -14.75 -8.61
C THR A 65 -2.17 -13.22 -8.50
N GLY A 66 -1.47 -12.57 -9.42
CA GLY A 66 -1.04 -11.16 -9.37
C GLY A 66 -2.11 -10.05 -9.20
N ALA A 67 -3.30 -10.35 -8.68
CA ALA A 67 -4.25 -9.43 -8.04
C ALA A 67 -5.28 -10.19 -7.15
N PRO A 68 -5.92 -9.56 -6.13
CA PRO A 68 -5.84 -8.14 -5.80
C PRO A 68 -5.39 -7.87 -4.35
N VAL A 69 -4.40 -6.99 -4.22
CA VAL A 69 -4.06 -6.26 -2.97
C VAL A 69 -5.31 -5.66 -2.29
N SER A 70 -6.36 -5.39 -3.08
CA SER A 70 -7.68 -4.96 -2.58
C SER A 70 -8.29 -5.94 -1.57
N ARG A 71 -8.23 -7.26 -1.78
CA ARG A 71 -8.88 -8.23 -0.85
C ARG A 71 -8.19 -8.23 0.51
N HIS A 72 -6.86 -8.22 0.55
CA HIS A 72 -6.11 -8.15 1.81
C HIS A 72 -6.31 -6.79 2.51
N ARG A 73 -6.37 -5.68 1.75
CA ARG A 73 -6.69 -4.35 2.30
C ARG A 73 -8.09 -4.30 2.90
N VAL A 74 -9.10 -4.85 2.21
CA VAL A 74 -10.48 -4.94 2.69
C VAL A 74 -10.55 -5.80 3.95
N THR A 75 -9.86 -6.95 4.00
CA THR A 75 -9.76 -7.78 5.20
C THR A 75 -9.11 -7.03 6.37
N ARG A 76 -8.00 -6.31 6.15
CA ARG A 76 -7.33 -5.55 7.21
C ARG A 76 -8.17 -4.38 7.73
N MET A 77 -8.83 -3.63 6.85
CA MET A 77 -9.76 -2.57 7.29
C MET A 77 -10.92 -3.14 8.10
N ARG A 78 -11.42 -4.32 7.71
CA ARG A 78 -12.47 -5.02 8.44
C ARG A 78 -12.02 -5.41 9.85
N GLU A 79 -10.83 -6.01 9.99
CA GLU A 79 -10.25 -6.37 11.29
C GLU A 79 -10.04 -5.14 12.21
N MET A 80 -9.56 -4.03 11.65
CA MET A 80 -9.41 -2.78 12.39
C MET A 80 -10.76 -2.22 12.85
N PHE A 81 -11.78 -2.29 11.99
CA PHE A 81 -13.12 -1.86 12.33
C PHE A 81 -13.74 -2.75 13.41
N ASP A 82 -13.66 -4.07 13.27
CA ASP A 82 -14.21 -5.00 14.25
C ASP A 82 -13.53 -4.81 15.62
N SER A 83 -12.22 -4.59 15.65
CA SER A 83 -11.46 -4.26 16.88
C SER A 83 -11.91 -2.93 17.51
N TYR A 84 -12.12 -1.90 16.68
CA TYR A 84 -12.61 -0.60 17.14
C TYR A 84 -14.04 -0.69 17.68
N VAL A 85 -14.92 -1.41 16.99
CA VAL A 85 -16.30 -1.67 17.43
C VAL A 85 -16.31 -2.43 18.75
N ALA A 86 -15.45 -3.44 18.91
CA ALA A 86 -15.35 -4.17 20.17
C ALA A 86 -14.97 -3.26 21.33
N SER A 87 -13.91 -2.43 21.16
CA SER A 87 -13.48 -1.48 22.19
C SER A 87 -14.56 -0.44 22.52
N ARG A 88 -15.20 0.18 21.52
CA ARG A 88 -16.20 1.23 21.76
C ARG A 88 -17.53 0.69 22.28
N THR A 89 -17.88 -0.54 21.93
CA THR A 89 -19.07 -1.23 22.46
C THR A 89 -18.91 -1.56 23.95
N GLN A 90 -17.68 -1.84 24.41
CA GLN A 90 -17.40 -2.02 25.85
C GLN A 90 -17.63 -0.73 26.64
N ASP A 91 -17.23 0.43 26.10
CA ASP A 91 -17.49 1.74 26.72
C ASP A 91 -18.98 2.11 26.67
N ASN A 92 -19.63 1.85 25.53
CA ASN A 92 -21.01 2.21 25.28
C ASN A 92 -21.67 1.24 24.29
N TRP A 93 -22.54 0.36 24.80
CA TRP A 93 -23.20 -0.67 24.00
C TRP A 93 -24.01 -0.12 22.81
N LYS A 94 -24.49 1.14 22.87
CA LYS A 94 -25.23 1.77 21.76
C LYS A 94 -24.36 1.95 20.52
N PHE A 95 -23.03 1.98 20.69
CA PHE A 95 -22.10 2.06 19.57
C PHE A 95 -22.22 0.85 18.64
N TRP A 96 -22.56 -0.33 19.17
CA TRP A 96 -22.80 -1.50 18.36
C TRP A 96 -23.94 -1.29 17.34
N LEU A 97 -25.04 -0.64 17.75
CA LEU A 97 -26.15 -0.33 16.84
C LEU A 97 -25.70 0.58 15.68
N LEU A 98 -24.89 1.59 15.99
CA LEU A 98 -24.29 2.46 14.98
C LEU A 98 -23.36 1.67 14.05
N SER A 99 -22.59 0.73 14.60
CA SER A 99 -21.67 -0.09 13.81
C SER A 99 -22.38 -0.95 12.75
N LEU A 100 -23.61 -1.38 12.99
CA LEU A 100 -24.41 -2.14 12.01
C LEU A 100 -24.72 -1.30 10.75
N VAL A 101 -24.88 0.01 10.92
CA VAL A 101 -25.09 0.95 9.80
C VAL A 101 -23.75 1.30 9.14
N CYS A 102 -22.70 1.48 9.93
CA CYS A 102 -21.38 1.86 9.41
C CYS A 102 -20.65 0.71 8.70
N ALA A 103 -20.88 -0.55 9.08
CA ALA A 103 -20.21 -1.72 8.50
C ALA A 103 -20.34 -1.82 6.96
N PRO A 104 -21.56 -1.80 6.36
CA PRO A 104 -21.69 -1.86 4.90
C PRO A 104 -21.15 -0.60 4.21
N LEU A 105 -21.21 0.56 4.86
CA LEU A 105 -20.61 1.79 4.34
C LEU A 105 -19.09 1.67 4.27
N LEU A 106 -18.44 1.17 5.32
CA LEU A 106 -16.99 0.96 5.34
C LEU A 106 -16.54 -0.05 4.29
N GLU A 107 -17.31 -1.13 4.09
CA GLU A 107 -17.01 -2.12 3.06
C GLU A 107 -17.06 -1.51 1.67
N SER A 108 -18.11 -0.73 1.36
CA SER A 108 -18.21 -0.02 0.08
C SER A 108 -17.12 1.05 -0.09
N TYR A 109 -16.76 1.77 0.98
CA TYR A 109 -15.67 2.75 0.97
C TYR A 109 -14.34 2.07 0.64
N SER A 110 -14.07 0.95 1.32
CA SER A 110 -12.86 0.17 1.14
C SER A 110 -12.75 -0.42 -0.26
N ALA A 111 -13.87 -0.66 -0.96
CA ALA A 111 -13.87 -1.13 -2.34
C ALA A 111 -13.73 0.02 -3.36
N SER A 112 -14.35 1.17 -3.10
CA SER A 112 -14.50 2.26 -4.08
C SER A 112 -13.43 3.35 -4.01
N VAL A 113 -12.84 3.61 -2.85
CA VAL A 113 -11.88 4.72 -2.67
C VAL A 113 -10.46 4.30 -3.02
N ASN A 114 -9.80 5.13 -3.83
CA ASN A 114 -8.41 4.94 -4.22
C ASN A 114 -7.49 5.82 -3.38
N GLY A 115 -6.46 5.21 -2.77
CA GLY A 115 -5.47 5.89 -1.93
C GLY A 115 -4.15 6.19 -2.61
N SER A 116 -4.06 6.15 -3.94
CA SER A 116 -2.79 6.36 -4.68
C SER A 116 -2.17 7.73 -4.44
N THR A 117 -2.98 8.78 -4.37
CA THR A 117 -2.57 10.15 -4.05
C THR A 117 -3.65 10.83 -3.19
N MET A 118 -3.28 11.91 -2.49
CA MET A 118 -4.23 12.68 -1.69
C MET A 118 -5.37 13.27 -2.54
N GLN A 119 -5.05 13.68 -3.77
CA GLN A 119 -6.03 14.24 -4.70
C GLN A 119 -6.99 13.15 -5.20
N ASP A 120 -6.48 11.97 -5.57
CA ASP A 120 -7.31 10.84 -5.98
C ASP A 120 -8.20 10.34 -4.84
N MET A 121 -7.66 10.30 -3.62
CA MET A 121 -8.41 9.93 -2.42
C MET A 121 -9.55 10.90 -2.15
N THR A 122 -9.27 12.21 -2.19
CA THR A 122 -10.30 13.24 -1.97
C THR A 122 -11.40 13.14 -3.02
N ARG A 123 -11.02 13.06 -4.31
CA ARG A 123 -11.96 12.97 -5.42
C ARG A 123 -12.81 11.69 -5.35
N SER A 124 -12.17 10.54 -5.13
CA SER A 124 -12.88 9.25 -5.07
C SER A 124 -13.75 9.12 -3.81
N THR A 125 -13.33 9.71 -2.68
CA THR A 125 -14.16 9.77 -1.47
C THR A 125 -15.41 10.61 -1.68
N LEU A 126 -15.29 11.78 -2.33
CA LEU A 126 -16.44 12.64 -2.64
C LEU A 126 -17.43 11.91 -3.55
N ALA A 127 -16.93 11.31 -4.64
CA ALA A 127 -17.75 10.52 -5.55
C ALA A 127 -18.43 9.32 -4.87
N TRP A 128 -17.70 8.59 -4.01
CA TRP A 128 -18.27 7.52 -3.20
C TRP A 128 -19.40 8.03 -2.30
N SER A 129 -19.19 9.16 -1.62
CA SER A 129 -20.20 9.74 -0.72
C SER A 129 -21.48 10.11 -1.46
N GLU A 130 -21.38 10.74 -2.64
CA GLU A 130 -22.54 11.12 -3.45
C GLU A 130 -23.35 9.89 -3.89
N GLN A 131 -22.68 8.78 -4.20
CA GLN A 131 -23.30 7.55 -4.67
C GLN A 131 -23.88 6.69 -3.54
N HIS A 132 -23.11 6.53 -2.45
CA HIS A 132 -23.41 5.55 -1.40
C HIS A 132 -24.02 6.16 -0.12
N CYS A 133 -23.88 7.46 0.10
CA CYS A 133 -24.46 8.15 1.27
C CYS A 133 -25.73 8.95 0.93
N SER A 134 -26.38 8.66 -0.20
CA SER A 134 -27.69 9.23 -0.52
C SER A 134 -28.76 8.78 0.49
N LEU A 135 -29.76 9.63 0.73
CA LEU A 135 -30.87 9.30 1.66
C LEU A 135 -31.58 7.98 1.28
N GLY A 136 -31.69 7.70 -0.02
CA GLY A 136 -32.27 6.45 -0.51
C GLY A 136 -31.44 5.23 -0.10
N ASN A 137 -30.12 5.30 -0.20
CA ASN A 137 -29.24 4.20 0.18
C ASN A 137 -29.15 4.06 1.71
N LEU A 138 -29.00 5.17 2.44
CA LEU A 138 -28.95 5.16 3.90
C LEU A 138 -30.25 4.60 4.50
N ARG A 139 -31.41 4.95 3.95
CA ARG A 139 -32.69 4.37 4.38
C ARG A 139 -32.69 2.85 4.27
N ARG A 140 -32.16 2.29 3.17
CA ARG A 140 -32.04 0.84 2.98
C ARG A 140 -31.12 0.20 4.02
N ILE A 141 -29.94 0.78 4.23
CA ILE A 141 -28.97 0.28 5.22
C ILE A 141 -29.57 0.29 6.63
N VAL A 142 -30.23 1.37 7.02
CA VAL A 142 -30.86 1.47 8.35
C VAL A 142 -31.99 0.46 8.50
N LEU A 143 -32.85 0.28 7.49
CA LEU A 143 -33.92 -0.72 7.52
C LEU A 143 -33.38 -2.15 7.60
N GLU A 144 -32.28 -2.45 6.90
CA GLU A 144 -31.59 -3.74 7.00
C GLU A 144 -30.99 -3.96 8.39
N ALA A 145 -30.38 -2.93 8.99
CA ALA A 145 -29.87 -3.00 10.36
C ALA A 145 -31.00 -3.21 11.38
N LEU A 146 -32.13 -2.49 11.24
CA LEU A 146 -33.30 -2.67 12.10
C LEU A 146 -33.92 -4.05 11.95
N ARG A 147 -33.98 -4.59 10.72
CA ARG A 147 -34.42 -5.95 10.45
C ARG A 147 -33.48 -6.97 11.10
N TYR A 148 -32.17 -6.80 10.95
CA TYR A 148 -31.19 -7.68 11.60
C TYR A 148 -31.38 -7.66 13.12
N LEU A 149 -31.52 -6.47 13.72
CA LEU A 149 -31.78 -6.32 15.16
C LEU A 149 -33.05 -7.05 15.57
N SER A 150 -34.17 -6.87 14.85
CA SER A 150 -35.41 -7.55 15.21
C SER A 150 -35.36 -9.07 15.06
N THR A 151 -34.50 -9.61 14.20
CA THR A 151 -34.38 -11.06 13.98
C THR A 151 -33.28 -11.74 14.79
N CYS A 152 -32.26 -11.01 15.22
CA CYS A 152 -31.07 -11.56 15.88
C CYS A 152 -30.92 -11.13 17.34
N THR A 153 -31.83 -10.29 17.84
CA THR A 153 -31.88 -9.82 19.23
C THR A 153 -33.30 -9.95 19.76
N ASP A 154 -33.44 -9.86 21.08
CA ASP A 154 -34.76 -9.90 21.73
C ASP A 154 -35.39 -8.50 21.84
N ILE A 155 -34.95 -7.53 21.02
CA ILE A 155 -35.39 -6.13 21.09
C ILE A 155 -36.91 -5.95 21.05
N LEU A 156 -37.63 -6.82 20.33
CA LEU A 156 -39.10 -6.75 20.22
C LEU A 156 -39.81 -7.33 21.44
N SER A 157 -39.15 -8.21 22.20
CA SER A 157 -39.70 -8.89 23.37
C SER A 157 -39.28 -8.22 24.68
N ASP A 158 -37.99 -7.95 24.81
CA ASP A 158 -37.39 -7.29 25.97
C ASP A 158 -36.17 -6.42 25.54
N PRO A 159 -36.39 -5.10 25.36
CA PRO A 159 -35.32 -4.17 25.01
C PRO A 159 -34.20 -4.07 26.07
N SER A 160 -34.45 -4.48 27.31
CA SER A 160 -33.47 -4.36 28.39
C SER A 160 -32.28 -5.32 28.25
N LEU A 161 -32.42 -6.35 27.42
CA LEU A 161 -31.37 -7.34 27.12
C LEU A 161 -30.35 -6.87 26.07
N LEU A 162 -30.65 -5.79 25.34
CA LEU A 162 -29.79 -5.27 24.28
C LEU A 162 -28.34 -4.95 24.71
N PRO A 163 -28.08 -4.34 25.88
CA PRO A 163 -26.72 -4.07 26.32
C PRO A 163 -25.86 -5.35 26.38
N ASP A 164 -26.40 -6.41 26.99
CA ASP A 164 -25.70 -7.69 27.10
C ASP A 164 -25.55 -8.39 25.74
N GLN A 165 -26.57 -8.30 24.89
CA GLN A 165 -26.55 -8.87 23.55
C GLN A 165 -25.50 -8.18 22.65
N ALA A 166 -25.37 -6.85 22.75
CA ALA A 166 -24.36 -6.08 22.04
C ALA A 166 -22.94 -6.46 22.49
N LEU A 167 -22.71 -6.59 23.79
CA LEU A 167 -21.42 -7.02 24.35
C LEU A 167 -21.05 -8.45 23.92
N ARG A 168 -22.03 -9.36 23.91
CA ARG A 168 -21.83 -10.73 23.41
C ARG A 168 -21.54 -10.77 21.91
N ALA A 169 -22.21 -9.92 21.12
CA ALA A 169 -22.02 -9.85 19.68
C ALA A 169 -20.59 -9.46 19.30
N VAL A 170 -19.95 -8.54 20.03
CA VAL A 170 -18.55 -8.14 19.79
C VAL A 170 -17.52 -9.08 20.41
N SER A 171 -17.93 -9.91 21.37
CA SER A 171 -17.05 -10.87 22.05
C SER A 171 -16.95 -12.21 21.30
N ARG A 172 -17.91 -12.53 20.43
CA ARG A 172 -17.83 -13.70 19.57
C ARG A 172 -16.75 -13.49 18.50
N PRO A 173 -15.77 -14.40 18.35
CA PRO A 173 -14.89 -14.36 17.20
C PRO A 173 -15.72 -14.50 15.92
N PRO A 174 -15.34 -13.84 14.82
CA PRO A 174 -16.04 -13.96 13.55
C PRO A 174 -16.06 -15.42 13.13
N ASP A 175 -17.26 -16.00 13.04
CA ASP A 175 -17.44 -17.39 12.66
C ASP A 175 -16.96 -17.57 11.21
N ARG A 176 -15.84 -18.29 11.03
CA ARG A 176 -15.23 -18.59 9.73
C ARG A 176 -15.96 -19.72 8.99
N SER A 177 -17.24 -19.93 9.26
CA SER A 177 -17.98 -21.14 8.85
C SER A 177 -18.75 -21.02 7.52
N SER A 178 -18.73 -19.88 6.83
CA SER A 178 -19.47 -19.70 5.56
C SER A 178 -18.65 -19.87 4.27
N ASP A 179 -17.36 -20.23 4.33
CA ASP A 179 -16.57 -20.59 3.15
C ASP A 179 -16.58 -22.12 2.94
N ARG A 180 -17.76 -22.66 2.58
CA ARG A 180 -17.86 -23.97 1.90
C ARG A 180 -18.49 -23.73 0.52
N PRO A 181 -17.73 -23.85 -0.58
CA PRO A 181 -18.33 -24.01 -1.88
C PRO A 181 -18.95 -25.42 -1.96
N GLY A 182 -20.25 -25.46 -2.19
CA GLY A 182 -20.94 -26.63 -2.76
C GLY A 182 -20.83 -26.62 -4.27
#